data_AF-A0A4Q6Y5E4-F1
#
_entry.id   AF-A0A4Q6Y5E4-F1
#
_cell.length_a   1.000
_cell.length_b   1.000
_cell.length_c   1.000
_cell.angle_alpha   90.00
_cell.angle_beta   90.00
_cell.angle_gamma   90.00
#
_symmetry.space_group_name_H-M   'P 1'
#
loop_
_entity.id
_entity.type
_entity.pdbx_description
1 polymer ?
#
loop_
_entity_poly.entity_id
_entity_poly.type
_entity_poly.pdbx_seq_one_letter_code
_entity_poly.pdbx_strand_id
1 'polypeptide(L)'
;MSLRSTIVPLPALVLLTLMTGCGDRQDSTKEQAVPRATPPASASASPAPVATATADAPKEGEKVPVDTIGTIDRSHKGEIAPAVSFDDAQDKPTTIAAFKGKPVLVNLWATWCGPCVAEMPTLEKAAATFHVAAISQDKDRGTVAAYFAKKGFTRLQPYLDSKVGLSIAFNASLPTSILYDSTGHEVWRIVGGMDWTTPTAQALLAEAK
;
A
#
# COMPACT_ATOMS: atom_id res chain seq x y z
N MET A 1 5.46 4.64 59.81
CA MET A 1 6.78 5.07 59.30
C MET A 1 6.61 5.26 57.78
N SER A 2 6.09 6.38 57.28
CA SER A 2 6.66 7.74 57.15
C SER A 2 8.07 7.75 56.56
N LEU A 3 8.20 8.25 55.32
CA LEU A 3 9.31 9.03 54.73
C LEU A 3 8.84 9.47 53.31
N ARG A 4 8.24 10.67 53.15
CA ARG A 4 8.84 11.93 52.62
C ARG A 4 9.39 11.76 51.20
N SER A 5 8.68 12.12 50.13
CA SER A 5 8.44 13.47 49.56
C SER A 5 9.73 14.20 49.16
N THR A 6 9.96 14.35 47.84
CA THR A 6 10.77 15.44 47.27
C THR A 6 10.21 15.84 45.91
N ILE A 7 9.44 16.92 45.95
CA ILE A 7 9.10 17.81 44.84
C ILE A 7 10.33 18.69 44.57
N VAL A 8 10.68 18.89 43.30
CA VAL A 8 11.53 20.02 42.86
C VAL A 8 10.82 20.72 41.70
N PRO A 9 10.54 22.04 41.79
CA PRO A 9 9.92 22.83 40.72
C PRO A 9 10.91 23.79 40.02
N LEU A 10 10.39 24.49 39.00
CA LEU A 10 10.86 25.73 38.30
C LEU A 10 11.83 25.60 37.09
N PRO A 11 11.88 26.60 36.18
CA PRO A 11 10.93 27.69 35.86
C PRO A 11 10.66 27.90 34.34
N ALA A 12 9.71 28.81 34.08
CA ALA A 12 9.27 29.34 32.79
C ALA A 12 10.20 30.40 32.16
N LEU A 13 10.16 30.54 30.83
CA LEU A 13 10.41 31.77 30.04
C LEU A 13 10.00 31.49 28.56
N VAL A 14 8.82 31.88 28.08
CA VAL A 14 8.47 33.14 27.38
C VAL A 14 9.51 33.56 26.33
N LEU A 15 9.16 33.47 25.04
CA LEU A 15 9.19 34.64 24.15
C LEU A 15 8.36 34.41 22.86
N LEU A 16 7.50 35.39 22.63
CA LEU A 16 6.57 35.60 21.53
C LEU A 16 7.30 36.36 20.41
N THR A 17 7.28 35.87 19.18
CA THR A 17 7.50 36.73 17.99
C THR A 17 6.53 36.37 16.88
N LEU A 18 5.54 37.24 16.72
CA LEU A 18 4.68 37.39 15.55
C LEU A 18 5.53 37.85 14.36
N MET A 19 5.33 37.26 13.18
CA MET A 19 5.64 37.90 11.90
C MET A 19 4.42 37.81 10.99
N THR A 20 3.62 38.86 11.08
CA THR A 20 2.60 39.27 10.14
C THR A 20 3.25 39.65 8.82
N GLY A 21 2.90 38.97 7.73
CA GLY A 21 3.33 39.31 6.37
C GLY A 21 2.13 39.35 5.43
N CYS A 22 1.46 40.50 5.36
CA CYS A 22 0.56 40.89 4.28
C CYS A 22 1.31 41.83 3.31
N GLY A 23 1.05 41.69 2.01
CA GLY A 23 1.45 42.62 0.93
C GLY A 23 1.35 41.89 -0.42
N ASP A 24 0.20 41.94 -1.09
CA ASP A 24 -0.18 42.91 -2.15
C ASP A 24 0.83 42.95 -3.32
N ARG A 25 0.51 42.38 -4.49
CA ARG A 25 -0.32 42.88 -5.62
C ARG A 25 0.36 43.95 -6.50
N GLN A 26 0.13 43.76 -7.81
CA GLN A 26 0.43 44.62 -8.97
C GLN A 26 1.90 44.52 -9.49
N ASP A 27 2.20 44.54 -10.79
CA ASP A 27 1.42 45.00 -11.94
C ASP A 27 1.86 44.29 -13.23
N SER A 28 1.01 44.45 -14.23
CA SER A 28 1.00 43.91 -15.59
C SER A 28 1.95 44.65 -16.56
N THR A 29 1.88 44.22 -17.82
CA THR A 29 2.42 44.80 -19.08
C THR A 29 3.79 44.22 -19.48
N LYS A 30 4.01 43.63 -20.65
CA LYS A 30 3.48 43.78 -22.03
C LYS A 30 3.52 42.40 -22.73
N GLU A 31 2.45 41.95 -23.37
CA GLU A 31 2.08 42.23 -24.77
C GLU A 31 3.00 41.54 -25.80
N GLN A 32 2.48 40.50 -26.47
CA GLN A 32 2.59 40.33 -27.93
C GLN A 32 1.70 39.17 -28.41
N ALA A 33 0.64 39.54 -29.10
CA ALA A 33 -0.31 38.69 -29.82
C ALA A 33 0.07 38.59 -31.30
N VAL A 34 -0.16 37.44 -31.97
CA VAL A 34 -0.75 37.30 -33.33
C VAL A 34 -1.17 35.81 -33.56
N PRO A 35 -1.97 35.43 -34.58
CA PRO A 35 -3.43 35.41 -34.59
C PRO A 35 -4.07 34.01 -34.71
N ARG A 36 -5.41 34.06 -34.60
CA ARG A 36 -6.43 33.01 -34.69
C ARG A 36 -6.58 32.43 -36.11
N ALA A 37 -6.62 31.11 -36.22
CA ALA A 37 -7.24 30.38 -37.33
C ALA A 37 -7.95 29.14 -36.78
N THR A 38 -9.20 28.92 -37.17
CA THR A 38 -10.02 27.74 -36.86
C THR A 38 -11.21 27.74 -37.83
N PRO A 39 -11.93 26.63 -38.05
CA PRO A 39 -11.56 25.21 -38.22
C PRO A 39 -12.10 24.69 -39.57
N PRO A 40 -12.19 23.36 -39.80
CA PRO A 40 -13.52 22.76 -39.57
C PRO A 40 -13.55 21.31 -39.04
N ALA A 41 -14.70 21.02 -38.43
CA ALA A 41 -15.48 19.78 -38.48
C ALA A 41 -14.95 18.46 -37.87
N SER A 42 -15.66 18.05 -36.80
CA SER A 42 -16.28 16.74 -36.58
C SER A 42 -15.52 15.47 -36.98
N ALA A 43 -15.12 14.71 -35.96
CA ALA A 43 -15.31 13.26 -35.95
C ALA A 43 -15.41 12.75 -34.52
N SER A 44 -16.60 12.26 -34.17
CA SER A 44 -16.82 11.34 -33.06
C SER A 44 -15.96 10.10 -33.24
N ALA A 45 -15.25 9.69 -32.20
CA ALA A 45 -14.82 8.32 -32.02
C ALA A 45 -15.10 7.92 -30.57
N SER A 46 -16.20 7.19 -30.40
CA SER A 46 -16.48 6.35 -29.22
C SER A 46 -15.41 5.24 -29.11
N PRO A 47 -15.24 4.64 -27.92
CA PRO A 47 -14.01 3.98 -27.50
C PRO A 47 -13.75 2.68 -28.24
N ALA A 48 -12.47 2.40 -28.50
CA ALA A 48 -12.00 1.08 -28.91
C ALA A 48 -12.34 0.02 -27.85
N PRO A 49 -12.64 -1.22 -28.25
CA PRO A 49 -13.22 -2.22 -27.38
C PRO A 49 -12.23 -2.67 -26.29
N VAL A 50 -12.76 -2.80 -25.08
CA VAL A 50 -12.14 -3.54 -23.98
C VAL A 50 -11.86 -4.94 -24.49
N ALA A 51 -10.58 -5.27 -24.72
CA ALA A 51 -10.17 -6.64 -24.92
C ALA A 51 -10.44 -7.39 -23.61
N THR A 52 -11.44 -8.26 -23.61
CA THR A 52 -11.65 -9.25 -22.58
C THR A 52 -10.42 -10.16 -22.56
N ALA A 53 -9.48 -9.87 -21.66
CA ALA A 53 -8.39 -10.78 -21.38
C ALA A 53 -8.96 -11.97 -20.60
N THR A 54 -9.31 -13.03 -21.32
CA THR A 54 -9.48 -14.36 -20.73
C THR A 54 -8.08 -14.78 -20.26
N ALA A 55 -7.80 -14.60 -18.97
CA ALA A 55 -6.51 -14.94 -18.41
C ALA A 55 -6.38 -16.46 -18.28
N ASP A 56 -5.77 -17.10 -19.28
CA ASP A 56 -5.18 -18.42 -19.10
C ASP A 56 -4.11 -18.33 -18.01
N ALA A 57 -4.11 -19.31 -17.09
CA ALA A 57 -3.07 -19.41 -16.07
C ALA A 57 -1.69 -19.55 -16.74
N PRO A 58 -0.64 -18.84 -16.27
CA PRO A 58 0.70 -18.97 -16.82
C PRO A 58 1.19 -20.41 -16.73
N LYS A 59 1.81 -20.91 -17.81
CA LYS A 59 2.46 -22.22 -17.82
C LYS A 59 3.64 -22.24 -16.85
N GLU A 60 3.87 -23.39 -16.23
CA GLU A 60 4.98 -23.60 -15.31
C GLU A 60 6.32 -23.23 -15.99
N GLY A 61 6.95 -22.16 -15.49
CA GLY A 61 8.22 -21.63 -16.01
C GLY A 61 8.15 -20.29 -16.76
N GLU A 62 6.96 -19.76 -17.07
CA GLU A 62 6.82 -18.44 -17.68
C GLU A 62 7.08 -17.33 -16.63
N LYS A 63 8.02 -16.41 -16.92
CA LYS A 63 8.26 -15.25 -16.07
C LYS A 63 7.10 -14.26 -16.24
N VAL A 64 6.24 -14.16 -15.23
CA VAL A 64 5.20 -13.13 -15.17
C VAL A 64 5.88 -11.76 -15.19
N PRO A 65 5.54 -10.85 -16.14
CA PRO A 65 6.10 -9.50 -16.17
C PRO A 65 5.76 -8.77 -14.88
N VAL A 66 6.80 -8.38 -14.14
CA VAL A 66 6.67 -7.71 -12.83
C VAL A 66 6.08 -6.31 -12.99
N ASP A 67 6.10 -5.75 -14.20
CA ASP A 67 5.54 -4.42 -14.53
C ASP A 67 4.00 -4.37 -14.63
N THR A 68 3.30 -5.49 -14.42
CA THR A 68 1.83 -5.51 -14.51
C THR A 68 1.26 -4.76 -13.32
N ILE A 69 0.42 -3.75 -13.55
CA ILE A 69 -0.35 -3.07 -12.50
C ILE A 69 -1.69 -3.78 -12.40
N GLY A 70 -1.96 -4.43 -11.27
CA GLY A 70 -3.29 -4.95 -10.95
C GLY A 70 -4.39 -3.88 -11.00
N THR A 71 -5.64 -4.28 -10.90
CA THR A 71 -6.77 -3.35 -10.91
C THR A 71 -6.89 -2.66 -9.57
N ILE A 72 -6.84 -1.33 -9.58
CA ILE A 72 -7.07 -0.50 -8.40
C ILE A 72 -8.58 -0.41 -8.10
N ASP A 73 -8.96 -0.67 -6.86
CA ASP A 73 -10.30 -0.51 -6.32
C ASP A 73 -10.28 0.45 -5.12
N ARG A 74 -11.25 1.37 -5.10
CA ARG A 74 -11.45 2.40 -4.06
C ARG A 74 -12.85 2.36 -3.45
N SER A 75 -13.66 1.37 -3.81
CA SER A 75 -15.04 1.23 -3.32
C SER A 75 -15.11 1.03 -1.81
N HIS A 76 -14.05 0.50 -1.20
CA HIS A 76 -13.92 0.24 0.24
C HIS A 76 -13.21 1.36 1.02
N LYS A 77 -12.92 2.51 0.40
CA LYS A 77 -12.17 3.59 1.05
C LYS A 77 -12.88 4.08 2.32
N GLY A 78 -12.13 4.13 3.42
CA GLY A 78 -12.61 4.54 4.74
C GLY A 78 -13.09 3.38 5.62
N GLU A 79 -13.21 2.16 5.08
CA GLU A 79 -13.58 0.98 5.87
C GLU A 79 -12.45 0.59 6.85
N ILE A 80 -12.84 0.03 7.98
CA ILE A 80 -11.90 -0.57 8.93
C ILE A 80 -11.68 -2.03 8.52
N ALA A 81 -10.46 -2.51 8.67
CA ALA A 81 -10.14 -3.91 8.44
C ALA A 81 -11.05 -4.85 9.26
N PRO A 82 -11.47 -6.00 8.68
CA PRO A 82 -12.24 -6.99 9.41
C PRO A 82 -11.41 -7.55 10.59
N ALA A 83 -12.09 -7.92 11.67
CA ALA A 83 -11.47 -8.49 12.87
C ALA A 83 -11.10 -9.97 12.68
N VAL A 84 -10.47 -10.30 11.56
CA VAL A 84 -9.96 -11.64 11.25
C VAL A 84 -8.58 -11.80 11.86
N SER A 85 -8.41 -12.88 12.61
CA SER A 85 -7.13 -13.24 13.21
C SER A 85 -6.25 -14.01 12.22
N PHE A 86 -4.95 -13.72 12.24
CA PHE A 86 -3.89 -14.47 11.58
C PHE A 86 -2.67 -14.55 12.51
N ASP A 87 -1.65 -15.32 12.15
CA ASP A 87 -0.48 -15.55 12.97
C ASP A 87 0.66 -14.60 12.58
N ASP A 88 1.26 -13.96 13.58
CA ASP A 88 2.46 -13.13 13.42
C ASP A 88 3.73 -13.96 13.18
N ALA A 89 4.89 -13.32 13.05
CA ALA A 89 6.16 -14.01 12.82
C ALA A 89 6.61 -14.91 13.99
N GLN A 90 5.95 -14.84 15.15
CA GLN A 90 6.21 -15.65 16.34
C GLN A 90 5.04 -16.59 16.69
N ASP A 91 4.16 -16.89 15.73
CA ASP A 91 2.99 -17.76 15.92
C ASP A 91 1.98 -17.24 16.95
N LYS A 92 1.96 -15.92 17.19
CA LYS A 92 0.93 -15.32 18.04
C LYS A 92 -0.23 -14.82 17.19
N PRO A 93 -1.48 -15.04 17.64
CA PRO A 93 -2.64 -14.45 17.00
C PRO A 93 -2.55 -12.92 16.99
N THR A 94 -2.82 -12.32 15.84
CA THR A 94 -2.87 -10.88 15.62
C THR A 94 -3.96 -10.52 14.60
N THR A 95 -4.19 -9.23 14.38
CA THR A 95 -5.13 -8.71 13.38
C THR A 95 -4.52 -7.51 12.66
N ILE A 96 -5.11 -7.06 11.55
CA ILE A 96 -4.65 -5.85 10.84
C ILE A 96 -4.72 -4.61 11.75
N ALA A 97 -5.66 -4.58 12.71
CA ALA A 97 -5.77 -3.49 13.68
C ALA A 97 -4.53 -3.32 14.57
N ALA A 98 -3.68 -4.35 14.70
CA ALA A 98 -2.41 -4.26 15.43
C ALA A 98 -1.38 -3.33 14.75
N PHE A 99 -1.56 -2.99 13.47
CA PHE A 99 -0.68 -2.10 12.72
C PHE A 99 -1.03 -0.61 12.84
N LYS A 100 -2.15 -0.27 13.52
CA LYS A 100 -2.55 1.13 13.75
C LYS A 100 -1.42 1.95 14.37
N GLY A 101 -1.38 3.23 14.00
CA GLY A 101 -0.33 4.18 14.35
C GLY A 101 0.73 4.33 13.25
N LYS A 102 0.74 3.47 12.23
CA LYS A 102 1.57 3.61 11.02
C LYS A 102 0.79 3.15 9.79
N PRO A 103 0.95 3.80 8.63
CA PRO A 103 0.48 3.25 7.37
C PRO A 103 1.01 1.83 7.15
N VAL A 104 0.19 0.95 6.58
CA VAL A 104 0.58 -0.44 6.28
C VAL A 104 0.04 -0.89 4.94
N LEU A 105 0.89 -1.55 4.16
CA LEU A 105 0.49 -2.29 2.96
C LEU A 105 0.30 -3.74 3.37
N VAL A 106 -0.94 -4.20 3.42
CA VAL A 106 -1.28 -5.60 3.64
C VAL A 106 -1.29 -6.29 2.28
N ASN A 107 -0.45 -7.31 2.08
CA ASN A 107 -0.39 -8.10 0.87
C ASN A 107 -0.82 -9.54 1.17
N LEU A 108 -1.88 -10.00 0.53
CA LEU A 108 -2.34 -11.39 0.59
C LEU A 108 -1.68 -12.17 -0.54
N TRP A 109 -0.93 -13.20 -0.20
CA TRP A 109 -0.11 -13.94 -1.17
C TRP A 109 0.01 -15.42 -0.79
N ALA A 110 0.55 -16.24 -1.69
CA ALA A 110 0.91 -17.62 -1.36
C ALA A 110 2.06 -18.13 -2.23
N THR A 111 2.79 -19.14 -1.75
CA THR A 111 3.94 -19.72 -2.49
C THR A 111 3.53 -20.44 -3.78
N TRP A 112 2.29 -20.93 -3.84
CA TRP A 112 1.71 -21.60 -5.02
C TRP A 112 1.07 -20.62 -6.02
N CYS A 113 1.01 -19.33 -5.69
CA CYS A 113 0.44 -18.30 -6.55
C CYS A 113 1.54 -17.66 -7.43
N GLY A 114 1.51 -17.93 -8.74
CA GLY A 114 2.52 -17.47 -9.70
C GLY A 114 2.75 -15.94 -9.69
N PRO A 115 1.71 -15.10 -9.87
CA PRO A 115 1.87 -13.65 -9.82
C PRO A 115 2.35 -13.15 -8.44
N CYS A 116 1.90 -13.80 -7.37
CA CYS A 116 2.33 -13.48 -6.00
C CYS A 116 3.85 -13.64 -5.85
N VAL A 117 4.38 -14.82 -6.20
CA VAL A 117 5.82 -15.08 -6.07
C VAL A 117 6.68 -14.19 -6.98
N ALA A 118 6.10 -13.64 -8.05
CA ALA A 118 6.76 -12.71 -8.95
C ALA A 118 6.92 -11.30 -8.34
N GLU A 119 5.95 -10.83 -7.55
CA GLU A 119 6.01 -9.51 -6.90
C GLU A 119 6.75 -9.51 -5.54
N MET A 120 6.90 -10.66 -4.89
CA MET A 120 7.53 -10.73 -3.56
C MET A 120 8.93 -10.06 -3.47
N PRO A 121 9.84 -10.17 -4.46
CA PRO A 121 11.12 -9.46 -4.41
C PRO A 121 11.00 -7.93 -4.45
N THR A 122 9.94 -7.39 -5.07
CA THR A 122 9.71 -5.94 -5.12
C THR A 122 9.06 -5.45 -3.83
N LEU A 123 8.18 -6.24 -3.22
CA LEU A 123 7.66 -6.03 -1.86
C LEU A 123 8.79 -6.01 -0.82
N GLU A 124 9.74 -6.95 -0.89
CA GLU A 124 10.92 -6.98 -0.02
C GLU A 124 11.74 -5.68 -0.13
N LYS A 125 11.87 -5.12 -1.33
CA LYS A 125 12.54 -3.82 -1.53
C LYS A 125 11.71 -2.67 -0.97
N ALA A 126 10.39 -2.65 -1.21
CA ALA A 126 9.49 -1.62 -0.69
C ALA A 126 9.45 -1.61 0.86
N ALA A 127 9.60 -2.77 1.49
CA ALA A 127 9.73 -2.91 2.94
C ALA A 127 10.96 -2.19 3.54
N ALA A 128 11.85 -1.63 2.71
CA ALA A 128 12.93 -0.78 3.18
C ALA A 128 12.49 0.61 3.62
N THR A 129 11.41 1.13 3.04
CA THR A 129 10.93 2.50 3.28
C THR A 129 9.46 2.55 3.68
N PHE A 130 8.73 1.45 3.55
CA PHE A 130 7.31 1.35 3.90
C PHE A 130 7.03 0.14 4.79
N HIS A 131 6.01 0.20 5.63
CA HIS A 131 5.61 -0.95 6.42
C HIS A 131 4.76 -1.91 5.57
N VAL A 132 5.31 -3.09 5.30
CA VAL A 132 4.65 -4.13 4.49
C VAL A 132 4.34 -5.34 5.38
N ALA A 133 3.08 -5.76 5.37
CA ALA A 133 2.61 -6.99 5.98
C ALA A 133 2.24 -7.99 4.88
N ALA A 134 3.21 -8.81 4.45
CA ALA A 134 2.98 -9.90 3.49
C ALA A 134 2.41 -11.13 4.23
N ILE A 135 1.10 -11.31 4.17
CA ILE A 135 0.36 -12.35 4.88
C ILE A 135 0.12 -13.54 3.95
N SER A 136 0.85 -14.62 4.20
CA SER A 136 0.75 -15.83 3.42
C SER A 136 -0.58 -16.55 3.70
N GLN A 137 -1.17 -17.09 2.64
CA GLN A 137 -2.36 -17.95 2.61
C GLN A 137 -1.96 -19.44 2.45
N ASP A 138 -0.67 -19.77 2.63
CA ASP A 138 -0.19 -21.14 2.68
C ASP A 138 -0.71 -21.86 3.93
N LYS A 139 -0.64 -23.20 3.92
CA LYS A 139 -1.22 -24.01 5.00
C LYS A 139 -0.38 -24.03 6.28
N ASP A 140 0.91 -23.74 6.19
CA ASP A 140 1.86 -23.90 7.29
C ASP A 140 3.01 -22.89 7.21
N ARG A 141 3.58 -22.58 8.39
CA ARG A 141 4.69 -21.64 8.53
C ARG A 141 5.98 -22.13 7.89
N GLY A 142 6.22 -23.45 7.90
CA GLY A 142 7.44 -24.04 7.35
C GLY A 142 7.61 -23.71 5.87
N THR A 143 6.53 -23.79 5.10
CA THR A 143 6.48 -23.40 3.68
C THR A 143 6.90 -21.95 3.48
N VAL A 144 6.34 -21.01 4.26
CA VAL A 144 6.64 -19.58 4.17
C VAL A 144 8.09 -19.28 4.56
N ALA A 145 8.53 -19.83 5.69
CA ALA A 145 9.89 -19.64 6.20
C ALA A 145 10.95 -20.19 5.23
N ALA A 146 10.70 -21.37 4.65
CA ALA A 146 11.59 -21.96 3.65
C ALA A 146 11.66 -21.11 2.38
N TYR A 147 10.54 -20.54 1.93
CA TYR A 147 10.53 -19.62 0.79
C TYR A 147 11.34 -18.36 1.09
N PHE A 148 11.15 -17.73 2.26
CA PHE A 148 11.87 -16.52 2.67
C PHE A 148 13.37 -16.78 2.75
N ALA A 149 13.78 -17.89 3.38
CA ALA A 149 15.17 -18.30 3.45
C ALA A 149 15.78 -18.54 2.07
N LYS A 150 15.08 -19.26 1.18
CA LYS A 150 15.53 -19.52 -0.19
C LYS A 150 15.70 -18.24 -1.02
N LYS A 151 14.85 -17.24 -0.80
CA LYS A 151 14.88 -15.95 -1.50
C LYS A 151 15.78 -14.91 -0.84
N GLY A 152 16.27 -15.16 0.37
CA GLY A 152 17.07 -14.22 1.13
C GLY A 152 16.28 -13.00 1.60
N PHE A 153 14.98 -13.16 1.87
CA PHE A 153 14.15 -12.08 2.39
C PHE A 153 14.44 -11.84 3.87
N THR A 154 14.67 -10.57 4.22
CA THR A 154 15.12 -10.13 5.55
C THR A 154 14.27 -9.00 6.11
N ARG A 155 13.53 -8.29 5.26
CA ARG A 155 12.69 -7.15 5.64
C ARG A 155 11.24 -7.57 5.85
N LEU A 156 10.75 -8.51 5.04
CA LEU A 156 9.42 -9.08 5.24
C LEU A 156 9.41 -10.04 6.42
N GLN A 157 8.32 -9.95 7.20
CA GLN A 157 8.01 -10.89 8.27
C GLN A 157 7.09 -12.00 7.74
N PRO A 158 7.26 -13.26 8.15
CA PRO A 158 6.47 -14.38 7.65
C PRO A 158 5.10 -14.46 8.35
N TYR A 159 4.21 -13.52 8.09
CA TYR A 159 2.81 -13.61 8.57
C TYR A 159 2.08 -14.77 7.89
N LEU A 160 1.17 -15.44 8.61
CA LEU A 160 0.46 -16.62 8.12
C LEU A 160 -1.03 -16.57 8.47
N ASP A 161 -1.89 -16.69 7.47
CA ASP A 161 -3.32 -16.92 7.59
C ASP A 161 -3.66 -18.29 6.97
N SER A 162 -3.37 -19.35 7.74
CA SER A 162 -3.54 -20.74 7.28
C SER A 162 -4.99 -21.15 7.01
N LYS A 163 -5.95 -20.37 7.51
CA LYS A 163 -7.40 -20.58 7.33
C LYS A 163 -7.97 -19.76 6.19
N VAL A 164 -7.14 -18.98 5.51
CA VAL A 164 -7.51 -18.03 4.45
C VAL A 164 -8.65 -17.09 4.84
N GLY A 165 -8.75 -16.77 6.13
CA GLY A 165 -9.83 -15.99 6.69
C GLY A 165 -9.90 -14.58 6.12
N LEU A 166 -8.75 -13.96 5.84
CA LEU A 166 -8.67 -12.63 5.24
C LEU A 166 -9.17 -12.65 3.80
N SER A 167 -8.74 -13.64 2.99
CA SER A 167 -9.21 -13.77 1.61
C SER A 167 -10.73 -13.96 1.55
N ILE A 168 -11.29 -14.75 2.46
CA ILE A 168 -12.75 -14.93 2.58
C ILE A 168 -13.44 -13.62 2.99
N ALA A 169 -12.95 -12.95 4.05
CA ALA A 169 -13.56 -11.74 4.57
C ALA A 169 -13.54 -10.57 3.58
N PHE A 170 -12.49 -10.46 2.77
CA PHE A 170 -12.39 -9.45 1.72
C PHE A 170 -13.00 -9.88 0.39
N ASN A 171 -13.44 -11.13 0.24
CA ASN A 171 -13.77 -11.74 -1.05
C ASN A 171 -12.63 -11.54 -2.08
N ALA A 172 -11.39 -11.71 -1.64
CA ALA A 172 -10.19 -11.39 -2.39
C ALA A 172 -9.63 -12.59 -3.15
N SER A 173 -9.12 -12.35 -4.37
CA SER A 173 -8.26 -13.27 -5.10
C SER A 173 -6.79 -12.93 -4.86
N LEU A 174 -5.88 -13.86 -5.15
CA LEU A 174 -4.45 -13.63 -4.93
C LEU A 174 -3.72 -13.20 -6.22
N PRO A 175 -2.73 -12.29 -6.13
CA PRO A 175 -2.47 -11.45 -4.96
C PRO A 175 -3.52 -10.34 -4.84
N THR A 176 -3.77 -9.91 -3.60
CA THR A 176 -4.51 -8.67 -3.31
C THR A 176 -3.69 -7.85 -2.32
N SER A 177 -3.46 -6.58 -2.64
CA SER A 177 -2.75 -5.65 -1.77
C SER A 177 -3.67 -4.53 -1.33
N ILE A 178 -3.76 -4.28 -0.02
CA ILE A 178 -4.68 -3.33 0.59
C ILE A 178 -3.85 -2.32 1.39
N LEU A 179 -4.01 -1.04 1.08
CA LEU A 179 -3.36 0.04 1.81
C LEU A 179 -4.26 0.55 2.91
N TYR A 180 -3.75 0.54 4.14
CA TYR A 180 -4.38 1.19 5.30
C TYR A 180 -3.57 2.40 5.74
N ASP A 181 -4.26 3.48 6.10
CA ASP A 181 -3.65 4.65 6.71
C ASP A 181 -3.28 4.41 8.19
N SER A 182 -2.61 5.38 8.80
CA SER A 182 -2.18 5.29 10.21
C SER A 182 -3.34 5.14 11.21
N THR A 183 -4.57 5.50 10.85
CA THR A 183 -5.76 5.35 11.69
C THR A 183 -6.42 3.96 11.57
N GLY A 184 -5.99 3.18 10.57
CA GLY A 184 -6.51 1.85 10.25
C GLY A 184 -7.74 1.91 9.34
N HIS A 185 -7.83 2.92 8.49
CA HIS A 185 -8.84 3.03 7.44
C HIS A 185 -8.24 2.68 6.08
N GLU A 186 -8.98 1.93 5.28
CA GLU A 186 -8.55 1.55 3.95
C GLU A 186 -8.49 2.78 3.04
N VAL A 187 -7.38 2.93 2.32
CA VAL A 187 -7.18 3.96 1.30
C VAL A 187 -7.59 3.44 -0.06
N TRP A 188 -7.15 2.22 -0.38
CA TRP A 188 -7.43 1.49 -1.61
C TRP A 188 -7.00 0.02 -1.49
N ARG A 189 -7.44 -0.79 -2.46
CA ARG A 189 -6.86 -2.12 -2.71
C ARG A 189 -6.51 -2.32 -4.19
N ILE A 190 -5.60 -3.23 -4.46
CA ILE A 190 -5.17 -3.65 -5.80
C ILE A 190 -5.37 -5.15 -5.89
N VAL A 191 -6.08 -5.58 -6.94
CA VAL A 191 -6.27 -7.00 -7.27
C VAL A 191 -5.38 -7.35 -8.45
N GLY A 192 -4.46 -8.30 -8.24
CA GLY A 192 -3.39 -8.63 -9.19
C GLY A 192 -2.02 -8.12 -8.75
N GLY A 193 -0.97 -8.61 -9.41
CA GLY A 193 0.42 -8.29 -9.04
C GLY A 193 0.82 -6.85 -9.36
N MET A 194 1.91 -6.38 -8.76
CA MET A 194 2.54 -5.08 -9.05
C MET A 194 4.06 -5.08 -8.82
N ASP A 195 4.81 -4.31 -9.62
CA ASP A 195 6.16 -3.90 -9.26
C ASP A 195 6.13 -2.75 -8.24
N TRP A 196 6.36 -3.10 -6.98
CA TRP A 196 6.38 -2.17 -5.85
C TRP A 196 7.61 -1.24 -5.82
N THR A 197 8.52 -1.34 -6.79
CA THR A 197 9.66 -0.43 -6.93
C THR A 197 9.41 0.72 -7.91
N THR A 198 8.29 0.70 -8.63
CA THR A 198 7.95 1.72 -9.63
C THR A 198 7.55 3.06 -9.00
N PRO A 199 7.73 4.19 -9.72
CA PRO A 199 7.21 5.49 -9.28
C PRO A 199 5.70 5.48 -9.03
N THR A 200 4.94 4.70 -9.82
CA THR A 200 3.50 4.54 -9.62
C THR A 200 3.18 3.89 -8.28
N ALA A 201 3.87 2.80 -7.92
CA ALA A 201 3.71 2.16 -6.61
C ALA A 201 4.07 3.12 -5.47
N GLN A 202 5.15 3.89 -5.61
CA GLN A 202 5.55 4.88 -4.61
C GLN A 202 4.49 5.98 -4.43
N ALA A 203 3.92 6.48 -5.52
CA ALA A 203 2.85 7.48 -5.47
C ALA A 203 1.60 6.94 -4.77
N LEU A 204 1.22 5.69 -5.04
CA LEU A 204 0.08 5.02 -4.41
C LEU A 204 0.31 4.80 -2.90
N LEU A 205 1.51 4.37 -2.49
CA LEU A 205 1.87 4.19 -1.08
C LEU A 205 1.87 5.52 -0.32
N ALA A 206 2.27 6.62 -0.97
CA ALA A 206 2.27 7.96 -0.40
C ALA A 206 0.86 8.52 -0.14
N GLU A 207 -0.21 7.88 -0.64
CA GLU A 207 -1.59 8.29 -0.33
C GLU A 207 -2.00 7.97 1.12
N ALA A 208 -1.30 7.05 1.79
CA ALA A 208 -1.57 6.76 3.19
C ALA A 208 -1.00 7.86 4.10
N LYS A 209 -1.90 8.54 4.81
CA LYS A 209 -1.60 9.62 5.75
C LYS A 209 -1.29 9.13 7.16
#